data_AF-A0A970ZPD7-F1
#
_entry.id   AF-A0A970ZPD7-F1
#
_cell.length_a   1.000
_cell.length_b   1.000
_cell.length_c   1.000
_cell.angle_alpha   90.00
_cell.angle_beta   90.00
_cell.angle_gamma   90.00
#
_symmetry.space_group_name_H-M   'P 1'
#
loop_
_entity.id
_entity.type
_entity.pdbx_description
1 polymer ?
#
loop_
_entity_poly.entity_id
_entity_poly.type
_entity_poly.pdbx_seq_one_letter_code
_entity_poly.pdbx_strand_id
1 'polypeptide(L)'
;DSIQFDNLQPGTVVRIEPESLHTSLRIRSVHDIDLPTVVALGRKLGLRMPARLAIFGIQAEDPFTFGESPSEAARRGIREAADLVVKALIEGSADSGEGGD
;
A
#
# COMPACT_ATOMS: atom_id res chain seq x y z
N ASP A 1 3.88 -0.63 -1.96
CA ASP A 1 4.40 0.58 -2.62
C ASP A 1 5.76 0.94 -2.06
N SER A 2 6.60 1.66 -2.78
CA SER A 2 7.79 2.31 -2.22
C SER A 2 7.40 3.65 -1.60
N ILE A 3 7.89 3.95 -0.40
CA ILE A 3 7.63 5.22 0.27
C ILE A 3 8.93 5.89 0.71
N GLN A 4 8.85 7.19 0.99
CA GLN A 4 9.95 7.94 1.59
C GLN A 4 9.40 8.88 2.66
N PHE A 5 9.59 8.50 3.92
CA PHE A 5 9.26 9.30 5.08
C PHE A 5 10.51 9.70 5.85
N ASP A 6 10.43 10.85 6.51
CA ASP A 6 11.47 11.28 7.42
C ASP A 6 11.54 10.32 8.62
N ASN A 7 12.76 10.02 9.07
CA ASN A 7 13.04 9.21 10.25
C ASN A 7 12.64 7.73 10.19
N LEU A 8 12.31 7.17 9.02
CA LEU A 8 12.18 5.72 8.85
C LEU A 8 13.48 5.10 8.31
N GLN A 9 13.81 3.93 8.84
CA GLN A 9 14.97 3.17 8.37
C GLN A 9 14.66 2.51 7.02
N PRO A 10 15.60 2.47 6.06
CA PRO A 10 15.40 1.76 4.80
C PRO A 10 14.94 0.31 5.01
N GLY A 11 13.95 -0.12 4.24
CA GLY A 11 13.33 -1.44 4.32
C GLY A 11 12.22 -1.56 5.38
N THR A 12 11.97 -0.53 6.18
CA THR A 12 10.84 -0.52 7.14
C THR A 12 9.53 -0.68 6.38
N VAL A 13 8.71 -1.64 6.79
CA VAL A 13 7.36 -1.83 6.25
C VAL A 13 6.37 -1.11 7.15
N VAL A 14 5.48 -0.32 6.55
CA VAL A 14 4.39 0.35 7.25
C VAL A 14 3.07 0.03 6.59
N ARG A 15 2.02 -0.13 7.40
CA ARG A 15 0.65 -0.12 6.90
C ARG A 15 0.22 1.33 6.71
N ILE A 16 -0.35 1.62 5.55
CA ILE A 16 -0.83 2.94 5.18
C ILE A 16 -2.35 2.89 5.22
N GLU A 17 -2.95 3.70 6.09
CA GLU A 17 -4.39 3.86 6.12
C GLU A 17 -4.85 4.68 4.92
N PRO A 18 -5.93 4.30 4.22
CA PRO A 18 -6.41 5.02 3.04
C PRO A 18 -6.61 6.52 3.27
N GLU A 19 -7.01 6.92 4.48
CA GLU A 19 -7.23 8.31 4.89
C GLU A 19 -5.92 9.11 4.95
N SER A 20 -4.80 8.45 5.27
CA SER A 20 -3.47 9.07 5.33
C SER A 20 -2.88 9.38 3.95
N LEU A 21 -3.45 8.79 2.89
CA LEU A 21 -3.08 9.07 1.49
C LEU A 21 -3.47 10.49 1.07
N HIS A 22 -4.53 11.06 1.67
CA HIS A 22 -5.00 12.41 1.36
C HIS A 22 -4.11 13.52 1.93
N THR A 23 -3.34 13.23 2.98
CA THR A 23 -2.71 14.26 3.83
C THR A 23 -1.19 14.34 3.71
N SER A 24 -0.49 13.26 3.36
CA SER A 24 0.98 13.27 3.51
C SER A 24 1.76 12.46 2.48
N LEU A 25 1.12 11.65 1.64
CA LEU A 25 1.88 10.69 0.88
C LEU A 25 2.30 11.23 -0.47
N ARG A 26 3.62 11.43 -0.60
CA ARG A 26 4.40 11.27 -1.83
C ARG A 26 4.22 9.87 -2.47
N ILE A 27 3.06 9.23 -2.35
CA ILE A 27 2.51 8.30 -3.35
C ILE A 27 1.96 9.14 -4.52
N ARG A 28 2.73 10.16 -4.90
CA ARG A 28 2.88 10.50 -6.29
C ARG A 28 3.75 9.39 -6.85
N SER A 29 3.13 8.24 -7.12
CA SER A 29 3.50 7.60 -8.37
C SER A 29 3.48 8.73 -9.38
N VAL A 30 4.58 8.95 -10.10
CA VAL A 30 4.72 10.05 -11.07
C VAL A 30 3.67 9.93 -12.21
N HIS A 31 2.79 8.92 -12.13
CA HIS A 31 1.67 8.63 -13.00
C HIS A 31 0.35 8.78 -12.19
N ASP A 32 -0.41 9.84 -12.50
CA ASP A 32 -1.87 10.01 -12.38
C ASP A 32 -2.62 9.57 -11.10
N ILE A 33 -3.35 10.54 -10.51
CA ILE A 33 -4.49 10.42 -9.56
C ILE A 33 -4.26 9.47 -8.36
N ASP A 34 -4.39 9.99 -7.13
CA ASP A 34 -4.23 9.16 -5.93
C ASP A 34 -5.26 8.01 -5.84
N LEU A 35 -4.85 6.91 -5.21
CA LEU A 35 -5.64 5.68 -5.10
C LEU A 35 -7.03 5.91 -4.46
N PRO A 36 -7.20 6.72 -3.39
CA PRO A 36 -8.51 7.08 -2.88
C PRO A 36 -9.40 7.74 -3.92
N THR A 37 -8.86 8.65 -4.71
CA THR A 37 -9.60 9.37 -5.75
C THR A 37 -10.06 8.42 -6.85
N VAL A 38 -9.23 7.48 -7.30
CA VAL A 38 -9.63 6.46 -8.28
C VAL A 38 -10.74 5.56 -7.73
N VAL A 39 -10.64 5.13 -6.47
CA VAL A 39 -11.70 4.32 -5.83
C VAL A 39 -13.00 5.11 -5.71
N ALA A 40 -12.94 6.38 -5.30
CA ALA A 40 -14.11 7.25 -5.20
C ALA A 40 -14.75 7.51 -6.57
N LEU A 41 -13.94 7.72 -7.61
CA LEU A 41 -14.39 7.87 -8.99
C LEU A 41 -15.06 6.59 -9.49
N GLY A 42 -14.45 5.42 -9.29
CA GLY A 42 -15.03 4.14 -9.67
C GLY A 42 -16.39 3.90 -9.02
N ARG A 43 -16.55 4.23 -7.73
CA ARG A 43 -17.85 4.20 -7.03
C ARG A 43 -18.87 5.13 -7.69
N LYS A 44 -18.49 6.38 -8.01
CA LYS A 44 -19.37 7.35 -8.70
C LYS A 44 -19.80 6.89 -10.09
N LEU A 45 -18.94 6.14 -10.78
CA LEU A 45 -19.21 5.58 -12.11
C LEU A 45 -19.97 4.24 -12.04
N GLY A 46 -20.33 3.75 -10.86
CA GLY A 46 -21.03 2.47 -10.68
C GLY A 46 -20.17 1.23 -10.95
N LEU A 47 -18.84 1.38 -10.96
CA LEU A 47 -17.92 0.26 -11.11
C LEU A 47 -17.80 -0.53 -9.80
N ARG A 48 -17.55 -1.84 -9.91
CA ARG A 48 -17.26 -2.69 -8.74
C ARG A 48 -15.92 -2.28 -8.13
N MET A 49 -15.96 -1.61 -6.99
CA MET A 49 -14.78 -1.24 -6.23
C MET A 49 -14.60 -2.18 -5.03
N PRO A 50 -13.36 -2.37 -4.55
CA PRO A 50 -13.12 -3.17 -3.35
C PRO A 50 -13.79 -2.54 -2.12
N ALA A 51 -14.36 -3.40 -1.25
CA ALA A 51 -14.95 -2.99 0.02
C ALA A 51 -13.88 -2.65 1.07
N ARG A 52 -12.74 -3.34 1.03
CA ARG A 52 -11.59 -3.13 1.91
C ARG A 52 -10.33 -2.91 1.08
N LEU A 53 -9.47 -2.02 1.57
CA LEU A 53 -8.20 -1.71 0.95
C LEU A 53 -7.12 -1.79 2.04
N ALA A 54 -6.05 -2.53 1.76
CA ALA A 54 -4.88 -2.62 2.63
C ALA A 54 -3.66 -2.24 1.81
N ILE A 55 -2.89 -1.28 2.29
CA ILE A 55 -1.73 -0.74 1.58
C ILE A 55 -0.52 -0.87 2.48
N PHE A 56 0.54 -1.45 1.94
CA PHE A 56 1.81 -1.61 2.61
C PHE A 56 2.88 -0.83 1.85
N GLY A 57 3.52 0.11 2.55
CA GLY A 57 4.65 0.89 2.07
C GLY A 57 5.97 0.31 2.57
N ILE A 58 7.00 0.30 1.72
CA ILE A 58 8.37 -0.07 2.10
C ILE A 58 9.23 1.19 1.97
N GLN A 59 9.90 1.58 3.05
CA GLN A 59 10.81 2.72 3.05
C GLN A 59 11.97 2.50 2.08
N ALA A 60 12.03 3.30 1.02
CA ALA A 60 13.12 3.28 0.06
C ALA A 60 14.42 3.81 0.70
N GLU A 61 15.54 3.23 0.29
CA GLU A 61 16.88 3.69 0.65
C GLU A 61 17.29 4.89 -0.21
N ASP A 62 17.22 4.72 -1.53
CA ASP A 62 17.46 5.74 -2.53
C ASP A 62 16.48 5.54 -3.71
N PRO A 63 15.41 6.34 -3.82
CA PRO A 63 14.46 6.25 -4.92
C PRO A 63 14.88 7.06 -6.17
N PHE A 64 15.99 7.79 -6.13
CA PHE A 64 16.41 8.71 -7.20
C PHE A 64 17.50 8.12 -8.09
N THR A 65 18.27 7.18 -7.57
CA THR A 65 19.26 6.44 -8.38
C THR A 65 18.58 5.30 -9.13
N PHE A 66 18.70 5.32 -10.46
CA PHE A 66 18.19 4.23 -11.30
C PHE A 66 18.98 2.94 -11.06
N GLY A 67 18.25 1.83 -10.89
CA GLY A 67 18.82 0.50 -10.79
C GLY A 67 17.75 -0.56 -11.04
N GLU A 68 18.17 -1.72 -11.57
CA GLU A 68 17.27 -2.83 -11.89
C GLU A 68 17.09 -3.82 -10.73
N SER A 69 17.90 -3.68 -9.68
CA SER A 69 17.89 -4.56 -8.52
C SER A 69 17.48 -3.81 -7.26
N PRO A 70 16.58 -4.39 -6.43
CA PRO A 70 16.26 -3.82 -5.13
C PRO A 70 17.49 -3.87 -4.21
N SER A 71 17.65 -2.85 -3.39
CA SER A 71 18.68 -2.83 -2.33
C SER A 71 18.43 -3.92 -1.29
N GLU A 72 19.45 -4.26 -0.51
CA GLU A 72 19.31 -5.25 0.58
C GLU A 72 18.22 -4.86 1.57
N ALA A 73 18.06 -3.56 1.83
CA ALA A 73 16.99 -3.04 2.68
C ALA A 73 15.61 -3.30 2.07
N ALA A 74 15.42 -2.96 0.80
CA ALA A 74 14.17 -3.23 0.08
C ALA A 74 13.87 -4.74 0.02
N ARG A 75 14.88 -5.60 -0.21
CA ARG A 75 14.70 -7.07 -0.23
C ARG A 75 14.18 -7.61 1.10
N ARG A 76 14.66 -7.09 2.24
CA ARG A 76 14.13 -7.47 3.57
C ARG A 76 12.68 -7.00 3.72
N GLY A 77 12.41 -5.74 3.41
CA GLY A 77 11.05 -5.18 3.48
C GLY A 77 10.05 -5.92 2.57
N ILE A 78 10.46 -6.36 1.38
CA ILE A 78 9.60 -7.14 0.47
C ILE A 78 9.20 -8.47 1.11
N ARG A 79 10.12 -9.17 1.78
CA ARG A 79 9.81 -10.45 2.45
C ARG A 79 8.79 -10.23 3.58
N GLU A 80 9.03 -9.23 4.42
CA GLU A 80 8.11 -8.87 5.51
C GLU A 80 6.74 -8.42 4.98
N ALA A 81 6.72 -7.59 3.94
CA ALA A 81 5.49 -7.12 3.32
C ALA A 81 4.67 -8.28 2.71
N ALA A 82 5.34 -9.29 2.13
CA ALA A 82 4.66 -10.47 1.60
C ALA A 82 3.90 -11.22 2.72
N ASP A 83 4.55 -11.44 3.87
CA ASP A 83 3.92 -12.09 5.03
C ASP A 83 2.72 -11.28 5.54
N LEU A 84 2.86 -9.95 5.61
CA LEU A 84 1.78 -9.05 6.03
C LEU A 84 0.59 -9.04 5.05
N VAL A 85 0.86 -9.10 3.74
CA VAL A 85 -0.18 -9.18 2.71
C VAL A 85 -0.95 -10.49 2.81
N VAL A 86 -0.25 -11.63 2.97
CA VAL A 86 -0.90 -12.94 3.16
C VAL A 86 -1.80 -12.92 4.39
N LYS A 87 -1.29 -12.39 5.51
CA LYS A 87 -2.07 -12.24 6.75
C LYS A 87 -3.33 -11.39 6.52
N ALA A 88 -3.20 -10.24 5.86
CA ALA A 88 -4.34 -9.35 5.58
C ALA A 88 -5.41 -9.99 4.67
N LEU A 89 -5.01 -10.84 3.72
CA LEU A 89 -5.94 -11.58 2.86
C LEU A 89 -6.72 -12.65 3.65
N ILE A 90 -6.05 -13.35 4.56
CA ILE A 90 -6.69 -14.35 5.44
C ILE A 90 -7.69 -13.66 6.37
N GLU A 91 -7.30 -12.56 7.01
CA GLU A 91 -8.18 -11.80 7.90
C GLU A 91 -9.38 -11.22 7.14
N GLY A 92 -9.17 -10.71 5.92
CA GLY A 92 -10.26 -10.21 5.08
C GLY A 92 -11.22 -11.30 4.60
N SER A 93 -10.77 -12.54 4.40
CA SER A 93 -11.68 -13.63 4.01
C SER A 93 -12.54 -14.13 5.17
N ALA A 94 -12.05 -14.07 6.41
CA ALA A 94 -12.79 -14.46 7.61
C ALA A 94 -13.98 -13.51 7.92
N ASP A 95 -13.81 -12.21 7.71
CA ASP A 95 -14.80 -11.17 7.98
C ASP A 95 -15.97 -11.13 6.96
N SER A 96 -15.95 -12.02 5.96
CA SER A 96 -16.99 -12.11 4.92
C SER A 96 -18.02 -13.24 5.19
N GLY A 97 -17.87 -13.97 6.29
CA GLY A 97 -18.66 -15.17 6.62
C GLY A 97 -19.79 -14.99 7.64
N GLU A 98 -19.93 -13.83 8.27
CA GLU A 98 -20.96 -13.55 9.29
C GLU A 98 -21.89 -12.43 8.81
N GLY A 99 -22.98 -12.78 8.10
CA GLY A 99 -23.94 -11.78 7.63
C GLY A 99 -25.15 -12.31 6.88
N GLY A 100 -25.57 -13.54 7.17
CA GLY A 100 -26.81 -14.11 6.61
C GLY A 100 -27.70 -14.64 7.73
N ASP A 101 -28.65 -13.82 8.15
CA ASP A 101 -29.93 -14.22 8.76
C ASP A 101 -31.04 -13.40 8.10
#